data_AF-B2VQZ3-F1
#
_entry.id   AF-B2VQZ3-F1
#
_cell.length_a   1.000
_cell.length_b   1.000
_cell.length_c   1.000
_cell.angle_alpha   90.00
_cell.angle_beta   90.00
_cell.angle_gamma   90.00
#
_symmetry.space_group_name_H-M   'P 1'
#
loop_
_entity.id
_entity.type
_entity.pdbx_description
1 polymer ?
#
loop_
_entity_poly.entity_id
_entity_poly.type
_entity_poly.pdbx_seq_one_letter_code
_entity_poly.pdbx_strand_id
1 'polypeptide(L)'
;MVLHVEHTDLGLDQLLIKLHRNEEVSPSLVKSIAAHASTLAENICTNYTTLHTILTCHESTIRRRWSKKSILLTAWPNVPEFHRPDYRAFASTFATSDNADELEDTPVAERILPPDENTWPFINLEDLSKPKCLLTFLNSRDRNPPYLFALTEEYFSPLATLPPCGPKPELKKHLNAAIRVIEEYSVTEDGFLVACSQHILHGMSEEVLLCGHVQEQPPASDLEMHRDFGQTDFSDLLMAAPYRNRRSLDFSRLRDYFSALYTSAKDHILALREDPSYFAEVFEELAYHSPKEIVIEAYTMFAAWKELYEILDRLVEAFQGNSHDRFSCLMGEFDCRTRNVSVLLSKMIHGYHATAPNIRKFYVREDDSTASPKLKFMRGSIGTSEEIQLIVAFQQLYHTLENPLPDQVLHHILDNMATILRNSKPARDLMSPRVSELFTQLTIVGECLMHCSLWRETPKGYAVDHDMPHSHDEKFLKWLYHPDCCQLPVQSINPFRGKLAYPVHKVRNSHNVKTMRTVEANLDKFWECVTGTFNKLAIQEKVKNKTKGNAAAPKVVEPAADSNAPAHETSAPPQTFKLDRRTYKTMRALFHVSCSDTEDFPKAIKWDEFKRAMVRLGFATEKLQGSA
;
A
#
# COMPACT_ATOMS: atom_id res chain seq x y z
N MET A 1 -7.05 -6.50 39.00
CA MET A 1 -8.46 -6.78 38.66
C MET A 1 -8.42 -7.90 37.64
N VAL A 2 -8.83 -9.12 38.02
CA VAL A 2 -8.88 -10.24 37.06
C VAL A 2 -10.03 -9.94 36.12
N LEU A 3 -9.72 -9.54 34.89
CA LEU A 3 -10.69 -9.31 33.81
C LEU A 3 -11.20 -10.67 33.31
N HIS A 4 -11.96 -11.38 34.15
CA HIS A 4 -12.84 -12.45 33.70
C HIS A 4 -14.24 -11.87 33.68
N VAL A 5 -14.67 -11.40 32.51
CA VAL A 5 -16.11 -11.25 32.24
C VAL A 5 -16.61 -12.67 32.03
N GLU A 6 -17.38 -13.19 33.00
CA GLU A 6 -18.04 -14.48 32.84
C GLU A 6 -18.93 -14.44 31.60
N HIS A 7 -18.72 -15.39 30.67
CA HIS A 7 -19.52 -15.56 29.45
C HIS A 7 -21.02 -15.66 29.77
N THR A 8 -21.73 -14.53 29.69
CA THR A 8 -23.19 -14.49 29.64
C THR A 8 -23.67 -14.27 28.20
N ASP A 9 -23.11 -15.00 27.24
CA ASP A 9 -23.38 -14.88 25.79
C ASP A 9 -24.72 -15.53 25.36
N LEU A 10 -25.39 -16.26 26.27
CA LEU A 10 -26.53 -17.12 25.90
C LEU A 10 -27.78 -16.36 25.38
N GLY A 11 -27.91 -15.06 25.69
CA GLY A 11 -29.05 -14.24 25.31
C GLY A 11 -28.92 -13.62 23.92
N LEU A 12 -27.77 -13.04 23.60
CA LEU A 12 -27.57 -12.32 22.35
C LEU A 12 -27.59 -13.26 21.14
N ASP A 13 -26.92 -14.40 21.25
CA ASP A 13 -26.94 -15.44 20.21
C ASP A 13 -28.37 -15.90 19.88
N GLN A 14 -29.22 -16.04 20.90
CA GLN A 14 -30.62 -16.37 20.71
C GLN A 14 -31.39 -15.26 19.98
N LEU A 15 -31.12 -13.98 20.27
CA LEU A 15 -31.75 -12.86 19.58
C LEU A 15 -31.39 -12.87 18.09
N LEU A 16 -30.11 -13.03 17.78
CA LEU A 16 -29.60 -12.98 16.41
C LEU A 16 -30.07 -14.14 15.56
N ILE A 17 -30.17 -15.34 16.15
CA ILE A 17 -30.78 -16.49 15.50
C ILE A 17 -32.26 -16.21 15.20
N LYS A 18 -33.00 -15.64 16.16
CA LYS A 18 -34.43 -15.32 16.00
C LYS A 18 -34.67 -14.22 14.96
N LEU A 19 -33.92 -13.12 15.01
CA LEU A 19 -33.98 -12.05 14.02
C LEU A 19 -33.64 -12.55 12.62
N HIS A 20 -32.62 -13.40 12.49
CA HIS A 20 -32.27 -13.99 11.20
C HIS A 20 -33.38 -14.91 10.65
N ARG A 21 -34.04 -15.67 11.52
CA ARG A 21 -35.16 -16.55 11.17
C ARG A 21 -36.51 -15.83 11.08
N ASN A 22 -36.52 -14.51 11.28
CA ASN A 22 -37.72 -13.67 11.33
C ASN A 22 -38.76 -14.18 12.36
N GLU A 23 -38.27 -14.75 13.47
CA GLU A 23 -39.06 -15.26 14.58
C GLU A 23 -39.41 -14.13 15.56
N GLU A 24 -40.56 -14.26 16.25
CA GLU A 24 -40.94 -13.30 17.29
C GLU A 24 -39.93 -13.31 18.46
N VAL A 25 -39.38 -12.13 18.73
CA VAL A 25 -38.46 -11.91 19.84
C VAL A 25 -39.28 -11.64 21.12
N SER A 26 -38.99 -12.37 22.20
CA SER A 26 -39.70 -12.15 23.46
C SER A 26 -39.33 -10.78 24.06
N PRO A 27 -40.29 -10.02 24.63
CA PRO A 27 -40.00 -8.76 25.30
C PRO A 27 -38.99 -8.90 26.46
N SER A 28 -38.88 -10.08 27.06
CA SER A 28 -37.88 -10.40 28.09
C SER A 28 -36.46 -10.41 27.54
N LEU A 29 -36.26 -10.94 26.32
CA LEU A 29 -34.95 -11.01 25.69
C LEU A 29 -34.44 -9.62 25.28
N VAL A 30 -35.32 -8.81 24.69
CA VAL A 30 -35.01 -7.40 24.36
C VAL A 30 -34.62 -6.61 25.61
N LYS A 31 -35.35 -6.78 26.72
CA LYS A 31 -35.01 -6.13 28.00
C LYS A 31 -33.67 -6.58 28.55
N SER A 32 -33.35 -7.88 28.47
CA SER A 32 -32.06 -8.40 28.93
C SER A 32 -30.89 -7.81 28.14
N ILE A 33 -31.04 -7.71 26.82
CA ILE A 33 -30.00 -7.16 25.94
C ILE A 33 -29.86 -5.65 26.17
N ALA A 34 -30.96 -4.91 26.30
CA ALA A 34 -30.92 -3.49 26.64
C ALA A 34 -30.24 -3.22 28.00
N ALA A 35 -30.50 -4.06 29.01
CA ALA A 35 -29.85 -3.95 30.32
C ALA A 35 -28.35 -4.26 30.23
N HIS A 36 -27.96 -5.29 29.47
CA HIS A 36 -26.56 -5.63 29.25
C HIS A 36 -25.82 -4.51 28.52
N ALA A 37 -26.35 -4.03 27.38
CA ALA A 37 -25.80 -2.93 26.62
C ALA A 37 -25.69 -1.63 27.45
N SER A 38 -26.67 -1.35 28.32
CA SER A 38 -26.62 -0.18 29.22
C SER A 38 -25.48 -0.28 30.23
N THR A 39 -25.25 -1.46 30.81
CA THR A 39 -24.15 -1.69 31.77
C THR A 39 -22.79 -1.48 31.10
N LEU A 40 -22.66 -1.94 29.86
CA LEU A 40 -21.44 -1.82 29.08
C LEU A 40 -21.18 -0.38 28.64
N ALA A 41 -22.22 0.32 28.18
CA ALA A 41 -22.14 1.73 27.87
C ALA A 41 -21.68 2.55 29.09
N GLU A 42 -22.16 2.22 30.29
CA GLU A 42 -21.73 2.86 31.54
C GLU A 42 -20.23 2.58 31.81
N ASN A 43 -19.77 1.35 31.65
CA ASN A 43 -18.36 0.99 31.79
C ASN A 43 -17.45 1.72 30.79
N ILE A 44 -17.83 1.76 29.51
CA ILE A 44 -17.09 2.47 28.46
C ILE A 44 -17.01 3.96 28.78
N CYS A 45 -18.15 4.58 29.11
CA CYS A 45 -18.17 6.00 29.46
C CYS A 45 -17.31 6.29 30.70
N THR A 46 -17.33 5.41 31.69
CA THR A 46 -16.55 5.55 32.92
C THR A 46 -15.06 5.43 32.64
N ASN A 47 -14.63 4.43 31.88
CA ASN A 47 -13.23 4.24 31.50
C ASN A 47 -12.72 5.41 30.65
N TYR A 48 -13.49 5.83 29.63
CA TYR A 48 -13.18 6.99 28.80
C TYR A 48 -13.04 8.27 29.64
N THR A 49 -14.00 8.55 30.53
CA THR A 49 -13.97 9.74 31.40
C THR A 49 -12.78 9.71 32.35
N THR A 50 -12.48 8.54 32.91
CA THR A 50 -11.33 8.34 33.79
C THR A 50 -10.01 8.57 33.03
N LEU A 51 -9.86 7.95 31.86
CA LEU A 51 -8.70 8.10 31.00
C LEU A 51 -8.50 9.56 30.58
N HIS A 52 -9.58 10.21 30.14
CA HIS A 52 -9.58 11.61 29.74
C HIS A 52 -9.15 12.54 30.88
N THR A 53 -9.65 12.29 32.08
CA THR A 53 -9.30 13.05 33.29
C THR A 53 -7.82 12.89 33.62
N ILE A 54 -7.29 11.65 33.58
CA ILE A 54 -5.90 11.36 33.85
C ILE A 54 -4.98 12.07 32.84
N LEU A 55 -5.29 11.97 31.55
CA LEU A 55 -4.44 12.55 30.50
C LEU A 55 -4.50 14.08 30.50
N THR A 56 -5.68 14.67 30.70
CA THR A 56 -5.83 16.12 30.86
C THR A 56 -4.98 16.68 32.01
N CYS A 57 -4.84 15.92 33.10
CA CYS A 57 -4.08 16.33 34.27
C CYS A 57 -2.59 15.94 34.21
N HIS A 58 -2.21 14.88 33.50
CA HIS A 58 -0.89 14.24 33.68
C HIS A 58 -0.19 13.79 32.37
N GLU A 59 -0.69 14.14 31.18
CA GLU A 59 -0.12 13.68 29.90
C GLU A 59 1.39 13.96 29.78
N SER A 60 1.85 15.15 30.17
CA SER A 60 3.28 15.50 30.12
C SER A 60 4.15 14.58 31.00
N THR A 61 3.61 14.17 32.15
CA THR A 61 4.29 13.28 33.09
C THR A 61 4.27 11.85 32.61
N ILE A 62 3.16 11.40 32.01
CA ILE A 62 3.06 10.09 31.36
C ILE A 62 4.09 9.97 30.23
N ARG A 63 4.12 10.94 29.31
CA ARG A 63 5.09 10.98 28.20
C ARG A 63 6.55 10.92 28.69
N ARG A 64 6.85 11.58 29.80
CA ARG A 64 8.21 11.59 30.41
C ARG A 64 8.56 10.29 31.14
N ARG A 65 7.59 9.64 31.80
CA ARG A 65 7.83 8.44 32.63
C ARG A 65 7.77 7.14 31.83
N TRP A 66 7.06 7.12 30.70
CA TRP A 66 6.92 5.94 29.86
C TRP A 66 8.28 5.45 29.35
N SER A 67 8.67 4.23 29.74
CA SER A 67 9.98 3.65 29.38
C SER A 67 10.09 2.12 29.59
N LYS A 68 9.09 1.46 30.20
CA LYS A 68 9.24 0.08 30.70
C LYS A 68 8.12 -0.85 30.24
N LYS A 69 8.51 -1.94 29.58
CA LYS A 69 7.66 -3.09 29.20
C LYS A 69 6.97 -3.76 30.41
N SER A 70 7.57 -3.70 31.60
CA SER A 70 7.01 -4.31 32.82
C SER A 70 5.64 -3.74 33.23
N ILE A 71 5.36 -2.49 32.87
CA ILE A 71 4.08 -1.85 33.16
C ILE A 71 2.94 -2.55 32.39
N LEU A 72 3.18 -2.95 31.13
CA LEU A 72 2.20 -3.64 30.30
C LEU A 72 1.79 -4.97 30.93
N LEU A 73 2.79 -5.76 31.39
CA LEU A 73 2.55 -7.03 32.08
C LEU A 73 1.89 -6.88 33.45
N THR A 74 2.04 -5.72 34.08
CA THR A 74 1.35 -5.44 35.35
C THR A 74 -0.11 -5.10 35.09
N ALA A 75 -0.40 -4.33 34.03
CA ALA A 75 -1.75 -3.99 33.61
C ALA A 75 -2.50 -5.21 33.08
N TRP A 76 -1.83 -6.09 32.33
CA TRP A 76 -2.38 -7.34 31.81
C TRP A 76 -1.28 -8.43 31.76
N PRO A 77 -1.35 -9.44 32.65
CA PRO A 77 -0.29 -10.46 32.78
C PRO A 77 -0.05 -11.34 31.56
N ASN A 78 -1.10 -11.64 30.79
CA ASN A 78 -1.05 -12.55 29.64
C ASN A 78 -1.06 -11.80 28.29
N VAL A 79 -0.52 -10.57 28.25
CA VAL A 79 -0.41 -9.82 26.97
C VAL A 79 0.47 -10.60 25.99
N PRO A 80 0.03 -10.81 24.74
CA PRO A 80 0.83 -11.45 23.71
C PRO A 80 2.21 -10.82 23.53
N GLU A 81 3.23 -11.65 23.36
CA GLU A 81 4.60 -11.15 23.26
C GLU A 81 4.91 -10.50 21.90
N PHE A 82 4.34 -11.05 20.82
CA PHE A 82 4.72 -10.76 19.45
C PHE A 82 3.62 -10.00 18.71
N HIS A 83 4.02 -9.22 17.71
CA HIS A 83 3.12 -8.63 16.73
C HIS A 83 2.37 -9.74 15.97
N ARG A 84 1.05 -9.60 15.81
CA ARG A 84 0.17 -10.57 15.12
C ARG A 84 0.34 -12.01 15.60
N PRO A 85 0.06 -12.27 16.89
CA PRO A 85 0.20 -13.61 17.48
C PRO A 85 -0.73 -14.63 16.81
N ASP A 86 -1.83 -14.16 16.19
CA ASP A 86 -2.75 -14.91 15.36
C ASP A 86 -2.08 -15.54 14.13
N TYR A 87 -1.25 -14.77 13.42
CA TYR A 87 -0.51 -15.26 12.24
C TYR A 87 0.68 -16.14 12.63
N ARG A 88 1.34 -15.83 13.75
CA ARG A 88 2.45 -16.64 14.28
C ARG A 88 1.99 -18.04 14.69
N ALA A 89 0.85 -18.14 15.36
CA ALA A 89 0.23 -19.41 15.71
C ALA A 89 -0.15 -20.21 14.45
N PHE A 90 -0.77 -19.55 13.46
CA PHE A 90 -1.11 -20.17 12.18
C PHE A 90 0.12 -20.75 11.47
N ALA A 91 1.18 -19.94 11.29
CA ALA A 91 2.37 -20.36 10.58
C ALA A 91 3.08 -21.53 11.28
N SER A 92 3.04 -21.56 12.61
CA SER A 92 3.58 -22.67 13.40
C SER A 92 2.83 -23.97 13.12
N THR A 93 1.50 -23.93 13.14
CA THR A 93 0.64 -25.09 12.79
C THR A 93 0.85 -25.54 11.35
N PHE A 94 0.91 -24.60 10.41
CA PHE A 94 1.11 -24.89 8.99
C PHE A 94 2.46 -25.56 8.72
N ALA A 95 3.52 -25.14 9.42
CA ALA A 95 4.86 -25.71 9.28
C ALA A 95 4.99 -27.13 9.82
N THR A 96 4.13 -27.54 10.76
CA THR A 96 4.23 -28.82 11.49
C THR A 96 3.17 -29.86 11.11
N SER A 97 2.10 -29.50 10.41
CA SER A 97 1.00 -30.43 10.11
C SER A 97 1.27 -31.31 8.88
N ASP A 98 1.19 -32.63 9.06
CA ASP A 98 1.28 -33.61 7.95
C ASP A 98 0.02 -33.64 7.07
N ASN A 99 -1.13 -33.17 7.57
CA ASN A 99 -2.43 -33.13 6.86
C ASN A 99 -2.74 -31.76 6.24
N ALA A 100 -1.73 -30.96 5.85
CA ALA A 100 -1.99 -29.61 5.36
C ALA A 100 -2.63 -29.52 3.96
N ASP A 101 -2.79 -30.62 3.23
CA ASP A 101 -3.54 -30.62 1.96
C ASP A 101 -5.06 -30.42 2.22
N GLU A 102 -5.60 -30.86 3.38
CA GLU A 102 -6.95 -30.46 3.87
C GLU A 102 -6.96 -29.02 4.44
N LEU A 103 -5.78 -28.51 4.81
CA LEU A 103 -5.51 -27.17 5.33
C LEU A 103 -5.07 -26.17 4.24
N GLU A 104 -5.17 -26.53 2.95
CA GLU A 104 -5.23 -25.59 1.83
C GLU A 104 -6.69 -25.26 1.48
N ASP A 105 -7.61 -26.23 1.53
CA ASP A 105 -9.02 -26.09 1.10
C ASP A 105 -10.01 -25.47 2.13
N THR A 106 -9.71 -25.53 3.43
CA THR A 106 -10.47 -24.79 4.47
C THR A 106 -10.32 -23.25 4.38
N PRO A 107 -11.36 -22.44 4.63
CA PRO A 107 -11.24 -20.98 4.66
C PRO A 107 -10.29 -20.48 5.77
N VAL A 108 -9.49 -19.44 5.51
CA VAL A 108 -8.58 -18.78 6.50
C VAL A 108 -9.31 -18.44 7.82
N ALA A 109 -10.60 -18.13 7.73
CA ALA A 109 -11.47 -17.77 8.85
C ALA A 109 -11.87 -18.93 9.77
N GLU A 110 -11.76 -20.20 9.36
CA GLU A 110 -12.30 -21.36 10.12
C GLU A 110 -11.22 -22.18 10.87
N ARG A 111 -9.96 -21.70 10.91
CA ARG A 111 -8.83 -22.53 11.32
C ARG A 111 -8.25 -22.10 12.67
N ILE A 112 -8.61 -22.88 13.69
CA ILE A 112 -8.15 -22.83 15.10
C ILE A 112 -8.47 -21.48 15.75
N LEU A 113 -9.51 -21.44 16.59
CA LEU A 113 -9.68 -20.36 17.57
C LEU A 113 -8.38 -20.32 18.40
N PRO A 114 -7.54 -19.29 18.24
CA PRO A 114 -6.38 -19.16 19.10
C PRO A 114 -6.87 -18.89 20.54
N PRO A 115 -6.00 -18.98 21.55
CA PRO A 115 -6.38 -18.69 22.93
C PRO A 115 -7.06 -17.32 23.03
N ASP A 116 -7.97 -17.12 23.98
CA ASP A 116 -8.65 -15.83 24.24
C ASP A 116 -7.65 -14.64 24.34
N GLU A 117 -6.39 -14.94 24.66
CA GLU A 117 -5.26 -14.01 24.71
C GLU A 117 -4.92 -13.35 23.35
N ASN A 118 -5.28 -13.98 22.23
CA ASN A 118 -5.03 -13.48 20.87
C ASN A 118 -6.22 -12.69 20.28
N THR A 119 -7.27 -12.47 21.07
CA THR A 119 -8.48 -11.74 20.63
C THR A 119 -8.15 -10.34 20.12
N TRP A 120 -7.17 -9.67 20.72
CA TRP A 120 -6.69 -8.33 20.35
C TRP A 120 -5.23 -8.37 19.89
N PRO A 121 -4.95 -8.79 18.63
CA PRO A 121 -3.60 -9.05 18.17
C PRO A 121 -2.71 -7.79 18.12
N PHE A 122 -3.31 -6.60 18.08
CA PHE A 122 -2.58 -5.33 18.13
C PHE A 122 -2.22 -4.90 19.57
N ILE A 123 -2.78 -5.50 20.62
CA ILE A 123 -2.32 -5.26 21.99
C ILE A 123 -1.26 -6.29 22.32
N ASN A 124 -0.01 -5.94 22.01
CA ASN A 124 1.13 -6.85 22.18
C ASN A 124 2.35 -6.12 22.76
N LEU A 125 3.26 -6.90 23.33
CA LEU A 125 4.46 -6.35 23.96
C LEU A 125 5.46 -5.81 22.94
N GLU A 126 5.60 -6.43 21.77
CA GLU A 126 6.54 -6.02 20.72
C GLU A 126 6.29 -4.58 20.24
N ASP A 127 5.03 -4.23 20.00
CA ASP A 127 4.63 -2.93 19.49
C ASP A 127 4.48 -1.89 20.58
N LEU A 128 3.74 -2.20 21.65
CA LEU A 128 3.48 -1.22 22.71
C LEU A 128 4.74 -0.84 23.49
N SER A 129 5.77 -1.70 23.50
CA SER A 129 7.08 -1.35 24.09
C SER A 129 7.85 -0.32 23.28
N LYS A 130 7.48 -0.06 22.02
CA LYS A 130 8.10 1.01 21.22
C LYS A 130 7.74 2.37 21.83
N PRO A 131 8.68 3.33 21.94
CA PRO A 131 8.51 4.55 22.74
C PRO A 131 7.25 5.37 22.43
N LYS A 132 6.81 5.40 21.17
CA LYS A 132 5.68 6.22 20.70
C LYS A 132 4.36 5.46 20.59
N CYS A 133 4.34 4.13 20.59
CA CYS A 133 3.11 3.37 20.27
C CYS A 133 2.05 3.47 21.36
N LEU A 134 2.38 3.13 22.61
CA LEU A 134 1.45 3.28 23.74
C LEU A 134 1.02 4.75 23.91
N LEU A 135 1.94 5.69 23.74
CA LEU A 135 1.62 7.12 23.84
C LEU A 135 0.66 7.57 22.72
N THR A 136 0.84 7.08 21.50
CA THR A 136 -0.08 7.33 20.38
C THR A 136 -1.45 6.74 20.66
N PHE A 137 -1.49 5.53 21.25
CA PHE A 137 -2.72 4.85 21.60
C PHE A 137 -3.51 5.58 22.70
N LEU A 138 -2.84 6.00 23.78
CA LEU A 138 -3.43 6.83 24.83
C LEU A 138 -3.96 8.15 24.26
N ASN A 139 -3.17 8.80 23.41
CA ASN A 139 -3.49 10.10 22.85
C ASN A 139 -4.68 10.06 21.89
N SER A 140 -4.79 9.01 21.06
CA SER A 140 -5.92 8.86 20.15
C SER A 140 -7.21 8.60 20.93
N ARG A 141 -7.16 7.75 21.96
CA ARG A 141 -8.31 7.37 22.80
C ARG A 141 -8.84 8.50 23.66
N ASP A 142 -7.96 9.35 24.17
CA ASP A 142 -8.35 10.56 24.92
C ASP A 142 -9.10 11.58 24.07
N ARG A 143 -8.63 11.79 22.83
CA ARG A 143 -9.07 12.90 21.99
C ARG A 143 -10.29 12.58 21.13
N ASN A 144 -10.74 11.34 21.12
CA ASN A 144 -11.79 10.87 20.23
C ASN A 144 -12.79 10.02 21.01
N PRO A 145 -14.11 10.20 20.80
CA PRO A 145 -15.10 9.42 21.51
C PRO A 145 -15.02 7.92 21.13
N PRO A 146 -15.33 6.99 22.07
CA PRO A 146 -15.13 5.55 21.87
C PRO A 146 -15.78 4.98 20.59
N TYR A 147 -16.98 5.46 20.23
CA TYR A 147 -17.71 4.96 19.06
C TYR A 147 -16.97 5.15 17.72
N LEU A 148 -15.98 6.05 17.63
CA LEU A 148 -15.20 6.23 16.41
C LEU A 148 -14.25 5.06 16.12
N PHE A 149 -13.92 4.27 17.13
CA PHE A 149 -12.96 3.19 17.01
C PHE A 149 -13.59 1.82 16.75
N ALA A 150 -14.89 1.66 16.99
CA ALA A 150 -15.60 0.38 16.88
C ALA A 150 -15.28 -0.36 15.57
N LEU A 151 -15.49 0.30 14.43
CA LEU A 151 -15.25 -0.32 13.13
C LEU A 151 -13.75 -0.54 12.82
N THR A 152 -12.83 0.25 13.41
CA THR A 152 -11.39 0.01 13.25
C THR A 152 -10.89 -1.14 14.13
N GLU A 153 -11.38 -1.24 15.37
CA GLU A 153 -11.07 -2.34 16.27
C GLU A 153 -11.56 -3.66 15.70
N GLU A 154 -12.78 -3.68 15.16
CA GLU A 154 -13.33 -4.81 14.41
C GLU A 154 -12.39 -5.22 13.28
N TYR A 155 -11.90 -4.23 12.53
CA TYR A 155 -10.99 -4.46 11.41
C TYR A 155 -9.62 -4.98 11.86
N PHE A 156 -9.09 -4.59 13.02
CA PHE A 156 -7.78 -5.09 13.48
C PHE A 156 -7.85 -6.34 14.36
N SER A 157 -9.06 -6.77 14.75
CA SER A 157 -9.30 -7.96 15.59
C SER A 157 -10.19 -8.99 14.89
N PRO A 158 -9.71 -9.62 13.80
CA PRO A 158 -10.53 -10.51 12.97
C PRO A 158 -11.07 -11.69 13.78
N LEU A 159 -10.27 -12.21 14.73
CA LEU A 159 -10.62 -13.33 15.59
C LEU A 159 -11.77 -13.04 16.55
N ALA A 160 -11.91 -11.77 16.94
CA ALA A 160 -12.98 -11.34 17.83
C ALA A 160 -14.35 -11.30 17.12
N THR A 161 -14.35 -11.33 15.78
CA THR A 161 -15.55 -11.33 14.91
C THR A 161 -15.95 -12.70 14.39
N LEU A 162 -15.11 -13.74 14.59
CA LEU A 162 -15.39 -15.09 14.10
C LEU A 162 -16.48 -15.75 14.95
N PRO A 163 -17.62 -16.16 14.36
CA PRO A 163 -18.55 -17.03 15.07
C PRO A 163 -17.96 -18.44 15.18
N PRO A 164 -18.16 -19.16 16.29
CA PRO A 164 -17.89 -20.59 16.34
C PRO A 164 -18.87 -21.30 15.38
N CYS A 165 -18.37 -21.77 14.23
CA CYS A 165 -19.01 -22.68 13.27
C CYS A 165 -20.52 -22.48 12.97
N GLY A 166 -20.86 -22.02 11.76
CA GLY A 166 -22.21 -22.20 11.19
C GLY A 166 -22.49 -21.38 9.93
N PRO A 167 -23.38 -21.85 9.02
CA PRO A 167 -23.50 -21.31 7.67
C PRO A 167 -24.13 -19.91 7.65
N LYS A 168 -23.66 -19.12 6.68
CA LYS A 168 -23.92 -17.68 6.44
C LYS A 168 -25.33 -17.21 6.75
N PRO A 169 -25.42 -16.01 7.33
CA PRO A 169 -26.00 -14.87 6.59
C PRO A 169 -25.33 -13.52 6.91
N GLU A 170 -25.29 -12.64 5.91
CA GLU A 170 -24.69 -11.29 5.95
C GLU A 170 -25.22 -10.40 7.09
N LEU A 171 -26.44 -10.62 7.59
CA LEU A 171 -26.99 -9.87 8.73
C LEU A 171 -26.36 -10.26 10.09
N LYS A 172 -25.95 -11.53 10.25
CA LYS A 172 -25.30 -12.02 11.49
C LYS A 172 -23.89 -11.50 11.64
N LYS A 173 -23.16 -11.32 10.53
CA LYS A 173 -21.77 -10.84 10.56
C LYS A 173 -21.68 -9.42 11.11
N HIS A 174 -22.54 -8.52 10.61
CA HIS A 174 -22.54 -7.11 11.01
C HIS A 174 -23.14 -6.88 12.41
N LEU A 175 -24.17 -7.64 12.83
CA LEU A 175 -24.70 -7.50 14.19
C LEU A 175 -23.81 -8.17 15.25
N ASN A 176 -23.21 -9.34 14.96
CA ASN A 176 -22.24 -9.96 15.86
C ASN A 176 -21.00 -9.09 16.04
N ALA A 177 -20.50 -8.50 14.95
CA ALA A 177 -19.32 -7.66 15.03
C ALA A 177 -19.63 -6.31 15.70
N ALA A 178 -20.67 -5.59 15.27
CA ALA A 178 -21.05 -4.32 15.89
C ALA A 178 -21.43 -4.46 17.38
N ILE A 179 -22.04 -5.58 17.78
CA ILE A 179 -22.46 -5.78 19.17
C ILE A 179 -21.32 -6.36 20.02
N ARG A 180 -20.56 -7.38 19.58
CA ARG A 180 -19.38 -7.83 20.36
C ARG A 180 -18.33 -6.74 20.51
N VAL A 181 -18.11 -5.92 19.47
CA VAL A 181 -17.23 -4.73 19.51
C VAL A 181 -17.68 -3.72 20.57
N ILE A 182 -18.99 -3.52 20.75
CA ILE A 182 -19.52 -2.63 21.78
C ILE A 182 -19.55 -3.32 23.16
N GLU A 183 -19.69 -4.64 23.22
CA GLU A 183 -19.91 -5.38 24.46
C GLU A 183 -18.62 -5.76 25.21
N GLU A 184 -17.50 -6.01 24.52
CA GLU A 184 -16.27 -6.50 25.18
C GLU A 184 -15.00 -5.73 24.78
N TYR A 185 -14.98 -5.01 23.66
CA TYR A 185 -13.75 -4.45 23.08
C TYR A 185 -13.36 -3.12 23.74
N SER A 186 -14.23 -2.09 23.71
CA SER A 186 -13.85 -0.79 24.30
C SER A 186 -13.71 -0.85 25.83
N VAL A 187 -14.41 -1.75 26.52
CA VAL A 187 -14.28 -1.91 27.98
C VAL A 187 -12.90 -2.45 28.37
N THR A 188 -12.42 -3.47 27.65
CA THR A 188 -11.12 -4.11 27.93
C THR A 188 -9.96 -3.22 27.49
N GLU A 189 -10.08 -2.55 26.34
CA GLU A 189 -9.05 -1.65 25.83
C GLU A 189 -8.91 -0.37 26.67
N ASP A 190 -9.99 0.37 26.90
CA ASP A 190 -9.93 1.60 27.69
C ASP A 190 -9.58 1.27 29.16
N GLY A 191 -10.08 0.13 29.67
CA GLY A 191 -9.70 -0.38 30.99
C GLY A 191 -8.20 -0.71 31.09
N PHE A 192 -7.63 -1.34 30.05
CA PHE A 192 -6.19 -1.60 29.95
C PHE A 192 -5.37 -0.30 29.92
N LEU A 193 -5.84 0.71 29.18
CA LEU A 193 -5.18 2.01 29.07
C LEU A 193 -5.25 2.82 30.38
N VAL A 194 -6.37 2.76 31.09
CA VAL A 194 -6.51 3.32 32.43
C VAL A 194 -5.52 2.64 33.38
N ALA A 195 -5.46 1.30 33.38
CA ALA A 195 -4.53 0.54 34.21
C ALA A 195 -3.06 0.89 33.90
N CYS A 196 -2.70 0.97 32.61
CA CYS A 196 -1.37 1.42 32.19
C CYS A 196 -1.06 2.82 32.74
N SER A 197 -1.99 3.76 32.60
CA SER A 197 -1.82 5.14 33.05
C SER A 197 -1.64 5.23 34.58
N GLN A 198 -2.44 4.48 35.35
CA GLN A 198 -2.31 4.38 36.80
C GLN A 198 -0.96 3.78 37.23
N HIS A 199 -0.48 2.74 36.56
CA HIS A 199 0.82 2.14 36.86
C HIS A 199 2.01 3.05 36.46
N ILE A 200 1.91 3.81 35.38
CA ILE A 200 2.91 4.85 35.04
C ILE A 200 2.95 5.93 36.15
N LEU A 201 1.79 6.22 36.74
CA LEU A 201 1.59 7.22 37.79
C LEU A 201 1.57 6.64 39.21
N HIS A 202 2.10 5.43 39.45
CA HIS A 202 2.04 4.66 40.71
C HIS A 202 2.43 5.38 42.03
N GLY A 203 3.03 6.57 41.95
CA GLY A 203 3.36 7.42 43.12
C GLY A 203 2.31 8.50 43.45
N MET A 204 1.16 8.53 42.77
CA MET A 204 0.07 9.48 43.00
C MET A 204 -1.10 8.80 43.71
N SER A 205 -1.74 9.47 44.66
CA SER A 205 -3.01 9.00 45.23
C SER A 205 -4.13 9.14 44.21
N GLU A 206 -5.21 8.39 44.38
CA GLU A 206 -6.39 8.44 43.51
C GLU A 206 -6.99 9.85 43.43
N GLU A 207 -7.02 10.59 44.54
CA GLU A 207 -7.45 12.00 44.58
C GLU A 207 -6.57 12.90 43.71
N VAL A 208 -5.24 12.72 43.73
CA VAL A 208 -4.31 13.52 42.89
C VAL A 208 -4.40 13.12 41.42
N LEU A 209 -4.71 11.85 41.16
CA LEU A 209 -4.84 11.30 39.82
C LEU A 209 -6.08 11.85 39.10
N LEU A 210 -7.21 11.94 39.80
CA LEU A 210 -8.51 12.36 39.23
C LEU A 210 -8.85 13.85 39.45
N CYS A 211 -8.34 14.49 40.51
CA CYS A 211 -8.59 15.90 40.82
C CYS A 211 -7.35 16.79 40.61
N GLY A 212 -6.41 16.34 39.76
CA GLY A 212 -5.20 17.08 39.43
C GLY A 212 -5.48 18.42 38.73
N HIS A 213 -4.48 19.31 38.70
CA HIS A 213 -4.57 20.53 37.92
C HIS A 213 -4.43 20.21 36.42
N VAL A 214 -5.34 20.78 35.61
CA VAL A 214 -5.29 20.67 34.15
C VAL A 214 -3.95 21.20 33.62
N GLN A 215 -3.26 20.41 32.81
CA GLN A 215 -1.99 20.78 32.20
C GLN A 215 -2.20 21.31 30.79
N GLU A 216 -1.27 22.16 30.32
CA GLU A 216 -1.23 22.51 28.90
C GLU A 216 -0.99 21.26 28.06
N GLN A 217 -1.80 21.11 27.02
CA GLN A 217 -1.77 19.95 26.15
C GLN A 217 -0.43 19.88 25.38
N PRO A 218 0.34 18.79 25.52
CA PRO A 218 1.55 18.60 24.72
C PRO A 218 1.20 18.48 23.22
N PRO A 219 2.05 19.03 22.32
CA PRO A 219 1.77 19.01 20.91
C PRO A 219 1.69 17.58 20.36
N ALA A 220 0.74 17.36 19.44
CA ALA A 220 0.52 16.06 18.80
C ALA A 220 1.72 15.65 17.91
N SER A 221 2.47 16.63 17.39
CA SER A 221 3.67 16.42 16.57
C SER A 221 4.75 15.59 17.27
N ASP A 222 4.85 15.67 18.60
CA ASP A 222 5.85 14.93 19.38
C ASP A 222 5.63 13.41 19.31
N LEU A 223 4.38 12.98 19.07
CA LEU A 223 4.00 11.58 18.91
C LEU A 223 3.96 11.14 17.45
N GLU A 224 4.17 12.05 16.48
CA GLU A 224 4.32 11.62 15.10
C GLU A 224 5.56 10.72 14.98
N MET A 225 5.35 9.52 14.44
CA MET A 225 6.46 8.65 14.07
C MET A 225 7.30 9.38 13.02
N HIS A 226 8.63 9.36 13.16
CA HIS A 226 9.55 10.19 12.38
C HIS A 226 9.26 10.05 10.88
N ARG A 227 8.90 11.16 10.24
CA ARG A 227 8.80 11.30 8.78
C ARG A 227 10.17 11.63 8.20
N ASP A 228 11.16 10.78 8.41
CA ASP A 228 12.45 10.98 7.75
C ASP A 228 12.27 10.64 6.27
N PHE A 229 12.20 11.71 5.46
CA PHE A 229 12.03 11.65 4.02
C PHE A 229 13.17 10.84 3.40
N GLY A 230 12.86 9.60 3.02
CA GLY A 230 13.77 8.61 2.46
C GLY A 230 13.70 7.24 3.16
N GLN A 231 13.21 7.18 4.40
CA GLN A 231 13.18 5.98 5.25
C GLN A 231 11.98 5.90 6.21
N THR A 232 10.85 6.56 5.95
CA THR A 232 9.59 6.07 6.54
C THR A 232 9.29 4.72 5.92
N ASP A 233 9.72 3.66 6.60
CA ASP A 233 9.36 2.29 6.29
C ASP A 233 7.84 2.20 6.40
N PHE A 234 7.17 1.85 5.30
CA PHE A 234 5.71 1.71 5.25
C PHE A 234 5.19 0.78 6.37
N SER A 235 6.04 -0.12 6.86
CA SER A 235 5.81 -0.92 8.06
C SER A 235 5.43 -0.09 9.31
N ASP A 236 5.96 1.14 9.49
CA ASP A 236 5.62 2.00 10.65
C ASP A 236 4.23 2.60 10.55
N LEU A 237 3.71 2.72 9.32
CA LEU A 237 2.35 3.13 9.08
C LEU A 237 1.39 2.03 9.54
N LEU A 238 1.62 0.80 9.05
CA LEU A 238 0.80 -0.39 9.32
C LEU A 238 0.77 -0.75 10.81
N MET A 239 1.93 -0.88 11.44
CA MET A 239 2.03 -1.24 12.85
C MET A 239 1.30 -0.25 13.76
N ALA A 240 1.31 1.04 13.41
CA ALA A 240 0.63 2.07 14.20
C ALA A 240 -0.78 2.38 13.71
N ALA A 241 -1.28 1.70 12.68
CA ALA A 241 -2.64 1.88 12.16
C ALA A 241 -3.72 1.60 13.23
N PRO A 242 -3.62 0.56 14.08
CA PRO A 242 -4.60 0.29 15.13
C PRO A 242 -4.68 1.37 16.20
N TYR A 243 -3.57 2.07 16.47
CA TYR A 243 -3.48 3.07 17.53
C TYR A 243 -3.92 4.47 17.10
N ARG A 244 -4.27 4.67 15.83
CA ARG A 244 -4.64 5.97 15.27
C ARG A 244 -6.13 5.98 14.94
N ASN A 245 -6.76 7.13 15.16
CA ASN A 245 -8.11 7.34 14.62
C ASN A 245 -8.07 7.37 13.08
N ARG A 246 -9.18 6.98 12.44
CA ARG A 246 -9.44 7.12 11.01
C ARG A 246 -9.10 8.54 10.56
N ARG A 247 -7.95 8.70 9.90
CA ARG A 247 -7.65 9.94 9.17
C ARG A 247 -8.42 9.94 7.86
N SER A 248 -8.90 11.10 7.44
CA SER A 248 -9.43 11.25 6.09
C SER A 248 -8.34 10.92 5.08
N LEU A 249 -8.67 10.13 4.07
CA LEU A 249 -7.78 9.90 2.94
C LEU A 249 -7.42 11.24 2.30
N ASP A 250 -6.12 11.51 2.16
CA ASP A 250 -5.64 12.63 1.38
C ASP A 250 -5.67 12.24 -0.10
N PHE A 251 -6.82 12.44 -0.73
CA PHE A 251 -7.03 12.14 -2.14
C PHE A 251 -6.06 12.90 -3.05
N SER A 252 -5.59 14.08 -2.65
CA SER A 252 -4.62 14.85 -3.45
C SER A 252 -3.27 14.16 -3.45
N ARG A 253 -2.80 13.73 -2.27
CA ARG A 253 -1.54 12.99 -2.15
C ARG A 253 -1.61 11.63 -2.84
N LEU A 254 -2.74 10.92 -2.74
CA LEU A 254 -2.93 9.66 -3.45
C LEU A 254 -2.94 9.86 -4.96
N ARG A 255 -3.63 10.89 -5.47
CA ARG A 255 -3.62 11.24 -6.89
C ARG A 255 -2.19 11.47 -7.38
N ASP A 256 -1.39 12.23 -6.64
CA ASP A 256 0.01 12.50 -7.02
C ASP A 256 0.87 11.23 -7.02
N TYR A 257 0.66 10.33 -6.04
CA TYR A 257 1.31 9.03 -6.00
C TYR A 257 0.97 8.15 -7.21
N PHE A 258 -0.33 7.97 -7.52
CA PHE A 258 -0.74 7.18 -8.68
C PHE A 258 -0.39 7.85 -10.01
N SER A 259 -0.31 9.18 -10.05
CA SER A 259 0.22 9.92 -11.21
C SER A 259 1.70 9.59 -11.46
N ALA A 260 2.50 9.49 -10.39
CA ALA A 260 3.90 9.07 -10.48
C ALA A 260 4.04 7.62 -10.96
N LEU A 261 3.23 6.68 -10.42
CA LEU A 261 3.20 5.29 -10.89
C LEU A 261 2.76 5.17 -12.35
N TYR A 262 1.73 5.93 -12.74
CA TYR A 262 1.25 6.00 -14.11
C TYR A 262 2.33 6.51 -15.07
N THR A 263 3.03 7.57 -14.70
CA THR A 263 4.14 8.14 -15.50
C THR A 263 5.30 7.16 -15.59
N SER A 264 5.69 6.55 -14.48
CA SER A 264 6.73 5.51 -14.44
C SER A 264 6.39 4.32 -15.33
N ALA A 265 5.15 3.83 -15.29
CA ALA A 265 4.70 2.73 -16.15
C ALA A 265 4.67 3.12 -17.64
N LYS A 266 4.32 4.37 -17.95
CA LYS A 266 4.41 4.90 -19.32
C LYS A 266 5.86 4.92 -19.81
N ASP A 267 6.77 5.45 -19.00
CA ASP A 267 8.19 5.53 -19.33
C ASP A 267 8.81 4.13 -19.45
N HIS A 268 8.39 3.18 -18.61
CA HIS A 268 8.78 1.77 -18.72
C HIS A 268 8.37 1.16 -20.06
N ILE A 269 7.12 1.37 -20.51
CA ILE A 269 6.66 0.88 -21.83
C ILE A 269 7.45 1.54 -22.97
N LEU A 270 7.76 2.83 -22.87
CA LEU A 270 8.56 3.53 -23.88
C LEU A 270 9.99 2.99 -23.92
N ALA A 271 10.63 2.81 -22.76
CA ALA A 271 11.97 2.24 -22.67
C ALA A 271 12.04 0.82 -23.23
N LEU A 272 11.03 -0.03 -22.94
CA LEU A 272 10.92 -1.37 -23.53
C LEU A 272 10.81 -1.34 -25.07
N ARG A 273 10.23 -0.27 -25.63
CA ARG A 273 10.07 -0.11 -27.09
C ARG A 273 11.30 0.46 -27.77
N GLU A 274 11.98 1.40 -27.12
CA GLU A 274 12.99 2.25 -27.77
C GLU A 274 14.44 1.84 -27.43
N ASP A 275 14.67 1.17 -26.30
CA ASP A 275 16.01 0.82 -25.82
C ASP A 275 16.23 -0.71 -25.81
N PRO A 276 17.01 -1.26 -26.76
CA PRO A 276 17.32 -2.69 -26.79
C PRO A 276 18.15 -3.18 -25.61
N SER A 277 18.99 -2.34 -25.01
CA SER A 277 19.76 -2.69 -23.82
C SER A 277 18.84 -2.79 -22.60
N TYR A 278 17.96 -1.81 -22.41
CA TYR A 278 16.96 -1.86 -21.34
C TYR A 278 16.04 -3.07 -21.48
N PHE A 279 15.53 -3.34 -22.69
CA PHE A 279 14.72 -4.53 -22.94
C PHE A 279 15.49 -5.82 -22.61
N ALA A 280 16.79 -5.90 -22.96
CA ALA A 280 17.63 -7.06 -22.63
C ALA A 280 17.79 -7.24 -21.12
N GLU A 281 18.05 -6.16 -20.37
CA GLU A 281 18.17 -6.18 -18.91
C GLU A 281 16.86 -6.66 -18.26
N VAL A 282 15.72 -6.06 -18.64
CA VAL A 282 14.41 -6.48 -18.15
C VAL A 282 14.11 -7.92 -18.53
N PHE A 283 14.47 -8.34 -19.75
CA PHE A 283 14.30 -9.72 -20.16
C PHE A 283 15.14 -10.67 -19.33
N GLU A 284 16.38 -10.34 -18.98
CA GLU A 284 17.25 -11.17 -18.14
C GLU A 284 16.73 -11.27 -16.69
N GLU A 285 16.26 -10.16 -16.12
CA GLU A 285 15.62 -10.13 -14.80
C GLU A 285 14.33 -10.95 -14.77
N LEU A 286 13.54 -10.82 -15.83
CA LEU A 286 12.25 -11.49 -16.00
C LEU A 286 12.38 -12.85 -16.70
N ALA A 287 13.59 -13.33 -17.01
CA ALA A 287 13.82 -14.54 -17.82
C ALA A 287 13.34 -15.82 -17.16
N TYR A 288 13.28 -15.82 -15.82
CA TYR A 288 12.67 -16.89 -15.04
C TYR A 288 11.14 -16.94 -15.23
N HIS A 289 10.55 -15.85 -15.75
CA HIS A 289 9.16 -15.69 -16.14
C HIS A 289 9.02 -15.80 -17.67
N SER A 290 7.84 -16.16 -18.16
CA SER A 290 7.64 -16.31 -19.61
C SER A 290 7.80 -14.93 -20.29
N PRO A 291 8.57 -14.78 -21.39
CA PRO A 291 8.83 -13.47 -22.00
C PRO A 291 7.60 -12.71 -22.51
N LYS A 292 6.47 -13.41 -22.71
CA LYS A 292 5.17 -12.79 -23.00
C LYS A 292 4.64 -11.97 -21.80
N GLU A 293 4.99 -12.36 -20.57
CA GLU A 293 4.56 -11.69 -19.35
C GLU A 293 5.18 -10.30 -19.25
N ILE A 294 6.37 -10.05 -19.81
CA ILE A 294 7.00 -8.72 -19.83
C ILE A 294 6.06 -7.67 -20.44
N VAL A 295 5.45 -8.01 -21.59
CA VAL A 295 4.53 -7.11 -22.29
C VAL A 295 3.20 -7.05 -21.54
N ILE A 296 2.64 -8.20 -21.17
CA ILE A 296 1.34 -8.27 -20.48
C ILE A 296 1.40 -7.46 -19.18
N GLU A 297 2.42 -7.65 -18.36
CA GLU A 297 2.59 -6.92 -17.12
C GLU A 297 2.75 -5.42 -17.34
N ALA A 298 3.63 -4.99 -18.25
CA ALA A 298 3.86 -3.56 -18.49
C ALA A 298 2.56 -2.82 -18.87
N TYR A 299 1.76 -3.39 -19.77
CA TYR A 299 0.48 -2.79 -20.19
C TYR A 299 -0.61 -2.91 -19.14
N THR A 300 -0.67 -4.02 -18.40
CA THR A 300 -1.66 -4.18 -17.32
C THR A 300 -1.41 -3.18 -16.21
N MET A 301 -0.15 -3.01 -15.80
CA MET A 301 0.24 -2.04 -14.77
C MET A 301 -0.02 -0.60 -15.23
N PHE A 302 0.32 -0.26 -16.48
CA PHE A 302 -0.01 1.05 -17.04
C PHE A 302 -1.51 1.35 -17.00
N ALA A 303 -2.34 0.40 -17.42
CA ALA A 303 -3.79 0.57 -17.41
C ALA A 303 -4.34 0.71 -15.98
N ALA A 304 -3.91 -0.16 -15.07
CA ALA A 304 -4.28 -0.12 -13.65
C ALA A 304 -3.97 1.24 -13.00
N TRP A 305 -2.75 1.75 -13.17
CA TRP A 305 -2.35 3.02 -12.59
C TRP A 305 -3.06 4.21 -13.21
N LYS A 306 -3.25 4.19 -14.53
CA LYS A 306 -4.01 5.23 -15.24
C LYS A 306 -5.43 5.35 -14.70
N GLU A 307 -6.11 4.22 -14.52
CA GLU A 307 -7.50 4.19 -14.05
C GLU A 307 -7.63 4.72 -12.62
N LEU A 308 -6.77 4.24 -11.70
CA LEU A 308 -6.76 4.73 -10.34
C LEU A 308 -6.47 6.24 -10.27
N TYR A 309 -5.52 6.73 -11.08
CA TYR A 309 -5.24 8.15 -11.22
C TYR A 309 -6.46 8.94 -11.72
N GLU A 310 -7.11 8.50 -12.81
CA GLU A 310 -8.28 9.18 -13.39
C GLU A 310 -9.51 9.17 -12.46
N ILE A 311 -9.70 8.13 -11.65
CA ILE A 311 -10.74 8.10 -10.62
C ILE A 311 -10.40 9.08 -9.50
N LEU A 312 -9.16 9.07 -9.00
CA LEU A 312 -8.73 9.96 -7.93
C LEU A 312 -8.77 11.44 -8.33
N ASP A 313 -8.41 11.78 -9.57
CA ASP A 313 -8.53 13.15 -10.07
C ASP A 313 -9.99 13.63 -10.04
N ARG A 314 -10.92 12.78 -10.49
CA ARG A 314 -12.37 13.04 -10.39
C ARG A 314 -12.87 13.09 -8.94
N LEU A 315 -12.31 12.29 -8.04
CA LEU A 315 -12.64 12.32 -6.60
C LEU A 315 -12.21 13.62 -5.95
N VAL A 316 -11.00 14.11 -6.25
CA VAL A 316 -10.49 15.40 -5.75
C VAL A 316 -11.40 16.54 -6.21
N GLU A 317 -11.79 16.55 -7.49
CA GLU A 317 -12.76 17.51 -8.01
C GLU A 317 -14.13 17.42 -7.31
N ALA A 318 -14.67 16.21 -7.14
CA ALA A 318 -15.97 16.01 -6.50
C ALA A 318 -15.98 16.40 -5.02
N PHE A 319 -14.88 16.11 -4.32
CA PHE A 319 -14.66 16.49 -2.93
C PHE A 319 -14.61 18.02 -2.76
N GLN A 320 -13.89 18.72 -3.65
CA GLN A 320 -13.83 20.19 -3.64
C GLN A 320 -15.15 20.85 -4.09
N GLY A 321 -15.87 20.22 -5.02
CA GLY A 321 -17.12 20.71 -5.58
C GLY A 321 -18.38 20.44 -4.73
N ASN A 322 -18.24 19.84 -3.54
CA ASN A 322 -19.35 19.46 -2.65
C ASN A 322 -20.45 18.60 -3.31
N SER A 323 -20.09 17.79 -4.32
CA SER A 323 -21.04 16.91 -5.01
C SER A 323 -21.09 15.55 -4.32
N HIS A 324 -21.89 15.42 -3.26
CA HIS A 324 -21.91 14.23 -2.40
C HIS A 324 -22.29 12.93 -3.13
N ASP A 325 -23.29 12.94 -4.02
CA ASP A 325 -23.71 11.74 -4.75
C ASP A 325 -22.64 11.28 -5.74
N ARG A 326 -22.02 12.23 -6.45
CA ARG A 326 -20.90 11.97 -7.35
C ARG A 326 -19.70 11.42 -6.59
N PHE A 327 -19.40 11.98 -5.41
CA PHE A 327 -18.33 11.49 -4.54
C PHE A 327 -18.58 10.04 -4.10
N SER A 328 -19.78 9.73 -3.62
CA SER A 328 -20.14 8.37 -3.17
C SER A 328 -20.02 7.36 -4.32
N CYS A 329 -20.51 7.70 -5.52
CA CYS A 329 -20.32 6.85 -6.70
C CYS A 329 -18.84 6.63 -6.99
N LEU A 330 -18.04 7.71 -7.05
CA LEU A 330 -16.60 7.68 -7.30
C LEU A 330 -15.80 6.92 -6.21
N MET A 331 -16.30 6.85 -4.99
CA MET A 331 -15.70 6.03 -3.94
C MET A 331 -15.94 4.53 -4.18
N GLY A 332 -17.15 4.13 -4.60
CA GLY A 332 -17.41 2.75 -5.03
C GLY A 332 -16.60 2.37 -6.28
N GLU A 333 -16.47 3.32 -7.22
CA GLU A 333 -15.59 3.23 -8.38
C GLU A 333 -14.13 2.91 -7.96
N PHE A 334 -13.60 3.71 -7.04
CA PHE A 334 -12.25 3.57 -6.52
C PHE A 334 -12.05 2.26 -5.76
N ASP A 335 -13.02 1.85 -4.93
CA ASP A 335 -13.00 0.60 -4.16
C ASP A 335 -12.87 -0.63 -5.09
N CYS A 336 -13.78 -0.75 -6.07
CA CYS A 336 -13.78 -1.83 -7.06
C CYS A 336 -12.42 -1.94 -7.77
N ARG A 337 -11.86 -0.80 -8.23
CA ARG A 337 -10.59 -0.79 -8.96
C ARG A 337 -9.40 -1.09 -8.07
N THR A 338 -9.38 -0.56 -6.85
CA THR A 338 -8.31 -0.86 -5.89
C THR A 338 -8.29 -2.37 -5.59
N ARG A 339 -9.45 -3.02 -5.48
CA ARG A 339 -9.55 -4.48 -5.29
C ARG A 339 -8.95 -5.24 -6.47
N ASN A 340 -9.31 -4.86 -7.70
CA ASN A 340 -8.75 -5.49 -8.91
C ASN A 340 -7.22 -5.36 -9.00
N VAL A 341 -6.69 -4.18 -8.67
CA VAL A 341 -5.25 -3.94 -8.66
C VAL A 341 -4.56 -4.75 -7.55
N SER A 342 -5.19 -4.91 -6.38
CA SER A 342 -4.63 -5.76 -5.32
C SER A 342 -4.48 -7.22 -5.77
N VAL A 343 -5.48 -7.77 -6.46
CA VAL A 343 -5.45 -9.14 -7.00
C VAL A 343 -4.35 -9.28 -8.05
N LEU A 344 -4.21 -8.28 -8.94
CA LEU A 344 -3.16 -8.24 -9.95
C LEU A 344 -1.76 -8.27 -9.30
N LEU A 345 -1.51 -7.38 -8.35
CA LEU A 345 -0.23 -7.29 -7.64
C LEU A 345 0.07 -8.58 -6.87
N SER A 346 -0.91 -9.14 -6.16
CA SER A 346 -0.76 -10.41 -5.46
C SER A 346 -0.41 -11.57 -6.40
N LYS A 347 -1.04 -11.65 -7.58
CA LYS A 347 -0.70 -12.65 -8.60
C LYS A 347 0.72 -12.48 -9.13
N MET A 348 1.13 -11.24 -9.41
CA MET A 348 2.50 -10.94 -9.84
C MET A 348 3.50 -11.34 -8.76
N ILE A 349 3.30 -10.90 -7.51
CA ILE A 349 4.15 -11.26 -6.38
C ILE A 349 4.27 -12.77 -6.23
N HIS A 350 3.15 -13.50 -6.29
CA HIS A 350 3.16 -14.96 -6.19
C HIS A 350 3.97 -15.60 -7.34
N GLY A 351 3.78 -15.14 -8.57
CA GLY A 351 4.54 -15.60 -9.73
C GLY A 351 6.05 -15.34 -9.59
N TYR A 352 6.42 -14.12 -9.21
CA TYR A 352 7.81 -13.70 -8.97
C TYR A 352 8.48 -14.50 -7.85
N HIS A 353 7.81 -14.58 -6.71
CA HIS A 353 8.27 -15.32 -5.55
C HIS A 353 8.53 -16.78 -5.93
N ALA A 354 7.55 -17.49 -6.51
CA ALA A 354 7.64 -18.93 -6.79
C ALA A 354 8.84 -19.37 -7.67
N THR A 355 9.39 -18.46 -8.47
CA THR A 355 10.55 -18.75 -9.33
C THR A 355 11.90 -18.28 -8.76
N ALA A 356 11.87 -17.48 -7.69
CA ALA A 356 13.04 -16.82 -7.16
C ALA A 356 14.08 -17.85 -6.65
N PRO A 357 15.37 -17.71 -7.02
CA PRO A 357 16.37 -18.72 -6.72
C PRO A 357 16.68 -18.88 -5.23
N ASN A 358 16.56 -17.78 -4.47
CA ASN A 358 16.82 -17.71 -3.03
C ASN A 358 15.80 -18.45 -2.16
N ILE A 359 14.58 -18.69 -2.66
CA ILE A 359 13.55 -19.46 -1.92
C ILE A 359 13.54 -20.95 -2.25
N ARG A 360 14.28 -21.40 -3.28
CA ARG A 360 14.27 -22.81 -3.73
C ARG A 360 14.63 -23.82 -2.64
N LYS A 361 15.39 -23.39 -1.62
CA LYS A 361 15.71 -24.22 -0.44
C LYS A 361 14.50 -24.65 0.37
N PHE A 362 13.32 -24.05 0.15
CA PHE A 362 12.06 -24.36 0.81
C PHE A 362 11.10 -25.21 -0.04
N TYR A 363 11.46 -25.53 -1.28
CA TYR A 363 10.57 -26.23 -2.22
C TYR A 363 11.25 -27.46 -2.83
N VAL A 364 10.47 -28.51 -3.06
CA VAL A 364 10.87 -29.74 -3.78
C VAL A 364 9.92 -29.96 -4.95
N ARG A 365 10.39 -30.62 -6.01
CA ARG A 365 9.53 -30.98 -7.13
C ARG A 365 8.55 -32.06 -6.71
N GLU A 366 7.27 -31.82 -6.96
CA GLU A 366 6.18 -32.76 -6.71
C GLU A 366 6.20 -33.90 -7.75
N ASP A 367 6.57 -33.58 -9.00
CA ASP A 367 6.68 -34.53 -10.09
C ASP A 367 7.97 -34.33 -10.92
N ASP A 368 8.45 -35.43 -11.55
CA ASP A 368 9.59 -35.41 -12.48
C ASP A 368 9.18 -34.92 -13.89
N SER A 369 7.99 -34.33 -14.03
CA SER A 369 7.50 -33.79 -15.31
C SER A 369 8.41 -32.66 -15.79
N THR A 370 8.99 -32.85 -16.97
CA THR A 370 9.84 -31.83 -17.62
C THR A 370 9.04 -30.73 -18.31
N ALA A 371 7.73 -30.94 -18.52
CA ALA A 371 6.86 -30.01 -19.23
C ALA A 371 6.24 -28.94 -18.31
N SER A 372 5.97 -29.29 -17.04
CA SER A 372 5.35 -28.39 -16.06
C SER A 372 5.71 -28.84 -14.63
N PRO A 373 6.97 -28.65 -14.19
CA PRO A 373 7.42 -29.12 -12.88
C PRO A 373 6.63 -28.38 -11.79
N LYS A 374 5.83 -29.12 -11.00
CA LYS A 374 5.14 -28.56 -9.85
C LYS A 374 6.07 -28.51 -8.65
N LEU A 375 6.06 -27.40 -7.91
CA LEU A 375 6.87 -27.22 -6.72
C LEU A 375 5.99 -27.35 -5.47
N LYS A 376 6.34 -28.27 -4.57
CA LYS A 376 5.71 -28.46 -3.27
C LYS A 376 6.60 -27.89 -2.18
N PHE A 377 6.03 -27.11 -1.27
CA PHE A 377 6.75 -26.59 -0.10
C PHE A 377 7.18 -27.74 0.83
N MET A 378 8.45 -27.74 1.24
CA MET A 378 8.99 -28.70 2.20
C MET A 378 8.54 -28.35 3.62
N ARG A 379 7.74 -29.21 4.25
CA ARG A 379 7.38 -29.06 5.67
C ARG A 379 8.57 -29.46 6.55
N GLY A 380 8.73 -28.79 7.70
CA GLY A 380 9.94 -28.92 8.53
C GLY A 380 11.22 -28.33 7.91
N SER A 381 11.08 -27.41 6.94
CA SER A 381 12.18 -26.77 6.22
C SER A 381 13.28 -26.18 7.11
N ILE A 382 14.52 -26.24 6.60
CA ILE A 382 15.69 -25.60 7.21
C ILE A 382 15.58 -24.08 6.99
N GLY A 383 15.15 -23.35 8.03
CA GLY A 383 15.04 -21.89 8.01
C GLY A 383 14.77 -21.33 9.40
N THR A 384 14.97 -20.03 9.56
CA THR A 384 14.51 -19.27 10.73
C THR A 384 12.99 -19.23 10.78
N SER A 385 12.41 -18.99 11.96
CA SER A 385 10.96 -18.88 12.11
C SER A 385 10.37 -17.79 11.23
N GLU A 386 11.09 -16.67 11.09
CA GLU A 386 10.71 -15.51 10.30
C GLU A 386 10.72 -15.81 8.80
N GLU A 387 11.71 -16.57 8.30
CA GLU A 387 11.72 -17.01 6.90
C GLU A 387 10.51 -17.90 6.60
N ILE A 388 10.19 -18.87 7.48
CA ILE A 388 9.04 -19.77 7.30
C ILE A 388 7.73 -18.97 7.30
N GLN A 389 7.56 -18.05 8.25
CA GLN A 389 6.38 -17.19 8.33
C GLN A 389 6.22 -16.34 7.06
N LEU A 390 7.31 -15.79 6.51
CA LEU A 390 7.27 -15.02 5.27
C LEU A 390 6.84 -15.88 4.07
N ILE A 391 7.37 -17.11 3.94
CA ILE A 391 6.97 -18.02 2.86
C ILE A 391 5.49 -18.40 2.96
N VAL A 392 5.01 -18.70 4.17
CA VAL A 392 3.58 -18.99 4.41
C VAL A 392 2.72 -17.79 4.04
N ALA A 393 3.13 -16.57 4.38
CA ALA A 393 2.41 -15.36 4.00
C ALA A 393 2.33 -15.17 2.47
N PHE A 394 3.39 -15.47 1.72
CA PHE A 394 3.36 -15.45 0.25
C PHE A 394 2.40 -16.48 -0.36
N GLN A 395 2.25 -17.65 0.26
CA GLN A 395 1.27 -18.64 -0.16
C GLN A 395 -0.17 -18.15 0.09
N GLN A 396 -0.41 -17.53 1.24
CA GLN A 396 -1.71 -16.95 1.58
C GLN A 396 -2.09 -15.74 0.72
N LEU A 397 -1.10 -15.00 0.21
CA LEU A 397 -1.34 -13.82 -0.63
C LEU A 397 -2.01 -14.17 -1.96
N TYR A 398 -1.90 -15.42 -2.42
CA TYR A 398 -2.48 -15.85 -3.69
C TYR A 398 -4.00 -15.92 -3.63
N HIS A 399 -4.66 -15.10 -4.45
CA HIS A 399 -6.11 -15.07 -4.57
C HIS A 399 -6.56 -14.65 -5.97
N THR A 400 -7.85 -14.82 -6.28
CA THR A 400 -8.44 -14.48 -7.58
C THR A 400 -9.64 -13.57 -7.40
N LEU A 401 -10.12 -12.95 -8.49
CA LEU A 401 -11.38 -12.18 -8.45
C LEU A 401 -12.60 -13.07 -8.20
N GLU A 402 -12.52 -14.36 -8.57
CA GLU A 402 -13.58 -15.35 -8.35
C GLU A 402 -13.59 -15.83 -6.89
N ASN A 403 -12.44 -15.77 -6.21
CA ASN A 403 -12.29 -16.15 -4.82
C ASN A 403 -11.37 -15.13 -4.11
N PRO A 404 -11.87 -13.90 -3.84
CA PRO A 404 -11.05 -12.82 -3.31
C PRO A 404 -10.75 -13.05 -1.82
N LEU A 405 -9.56 -12.64 -1.39
CA LEU A 405 -9.29 -12.50 0.04
C LEU A 405 -10.15 -11.36 0.60
N PRO A 406 -10.70 -11.50 1.82
CA PRO A 406 -11.31 -10.37 2.51
C PRO A 406 -10.29 -9.23 2.65
N ASP A 407 -10.71 -7.99 2.40
CA ASP A 407 -9.86 -6.79 2.42
C ASP A 407 -9.03 -6.71 3.74
N GLN A 408 -9.68 -7.04 4.86
CA GLN A 408 -9.08 -7.15 6.20
C GLN A 408 -7.94 -8.17 6.29
N VAL A 409 -8.15 -9.37 5.73
CA VAL A 409 -7.15 -10.44 5.75
C VAL A 409 -5.93 -10.06 4.92
N LEU A 410 -6.14 -9.40 3.77
CA LEU A 410 -5.04 -8.90 2.95
C LEU A 410 -4.21 -7.88 3.73
N HIS A 411 -4.84 -6.87 4.34
CA HIS A 411 -4.15 -5.85 5.13
C HIS A 411 -3.31 -6.49 6.25
N HIS A 412 -3.86 -7.50 6.92
CA HIS A 412 -3.19 -8.23 7.98
C HIS A 412 -2.00 -9.06 7.54
N ILE A 413 -2.09 -9.74 6.40
CA ILE A 413 -0.96 -10.45 5.80
C ILE A 413 0.16 -9.46 5.50
N LEU A 414 -0.17 -8.31 4.92
CA LEU A 414 0.79 -7.28 4.54
C LEU A 414 1.46 -6.63 5.77
N ASP A 415 0.71 -6.38 6.84
CA ASP A 415 1.20 -5.91 8.15
C ASP A 415 2.22 -6.89 8.75
N ASN A 416 1.85 -8.17 8.84
CA ASN A 416 2.75 -9.21 9.34
C ASN A 416 4.02 -9.35 8.48
N MET A 417 3.88 -9.36 7.14
CA MET A 417 5.03 -9.41 6.23
C MET A 417 5.96 -8.21 6.40
N ALA A 418 5.41 -6.99 6.50
CA ALA A 418 6.18 -5.78 6.69
C ALA A 418 6.97 -5.82 8.01
N THR A 419 6.36 -6.30 9.09
CA THR A 419 7.01 -6.49 10.39
C THR A 419 8.14 -7.52 10.32
N ILE A 420 7.92 -8.67 9.67
CA ILE A 420 8.95 -9.70 9.46
C ILE A 420 10.14 -9.13 8.68
N LEU A 421 9.87 -8.43 7.57
CA LEU A 421 10.90 -7.84 6.72
C LEU A 421 11.69 -6.76 7.46
N ARG A 422 11.10 -6.02 8.39
CA ARG A 422 11.82 -5.05 9.20
C ARG A 422 12.76 -5.70 10.22
N ASN A 423 12.30 -6.75 10.88
CA ASN A 423 13.01 -7.34 12.02
C ASN A 423 14.03 -8.40 11.61
N SER A 424 13.84 -9.08 10.47
CA SER A 424 14.65 -10.22 10.06
C SER A 424 15.44 -9.94 8.77
N LYS A 425 16.77 -9.81 8.90
CA LYS A 425 17.65 -9.76 7.73
C LYS A 425 17.55 -11.02 6.84
N PRO A 426 17.57 -12.26 7.39
CA PRO A 426 17.39 -13.46 6.58
C PRO A 426 16.11 -13.44 5.74
N ALA A 427 14.99 -12.97 6.30
CA ALA A 427 13.73 -12.85 5.57
C ALA A 427 13.81 -11.79 4.46
N ARG A 428 14.46 -10.64 4.71
CA ARG A 428 14.71 -9.64 3.64
C ARG A 428 15.54 -10.18 2.49
N ASP A 429 16.52 -11.02 2.78
CA ASP A 429 17.37 -11.62 1.75
C ASP A 429 16.59 -12.63 0.86
N LEU A 430 15.35 -13.00 1.24
CA LEU A 430 14.40 -13.74 0.40
C LEU A 430 13.62 -12.84 -0.60
N MET A 431 13.61 -11.51 -0.41
CA MET A 431 12.94 -10.58 -1.31
C MET A 431 13.83 -10.26 -2.52
N SER A 432 13.36 -10.54 -3.74
CA SER A 432 13.98 -9.97 -4.94
C SER A 432 13.66 -8.46 -5.05
N PRO A 433 14.47 -7.66 -5.78
CA PRO A 433 14.18 -6.24 -5.99
C PRO A 433 12.76 -6.01 -6.55
N ARG A 434 12.35 -6.83 -7.53
CA ARG A 434 11.02 -6.75 -8.13
C ARG A 434 9.89 -7.10 -7.15
N VAL A 435 10.07 -8.16 -6.35
CA VAL A 435 9.08 -8.53 -5.33
C VAL A 435 8.96 -7.42 -4.27
N SER A 436 10.06 -6.78 -3.87
CA SER A 436 10.05 -5.65 -2.94
C SER A 436 9.31 -4.43 -3.49
N GLU A 437 9.49 -4.13 -4.78
CA GLU A 437 8.77 -3.04 -5.46
C GLU A 437 7.26 -3.30 -5.49
N LEU A 438 6.86 -4.49 -5.95
CA LEU A 438 5.45 -4.90 -6.01
C LEU A 438 4.83 -4.97 -4.62
N PHE A 439 5.57 -5.48 -3.62
CA PHE A 439 5.11 -5.51 -2.23
C PHE A 439 4.81 -4.11 -1.72
N THR A 440 5.70 -3.14 -1.97
CA THR A 440 5.51 -1.73 -1.58
C THR A 440 4.25 -1.13 -2.23
N GLN A 441 4.05 -1.39 -3.52
CA GLN A 441 2.85 -0.96 -4.24
C GLN A 441 1.59 -1.60 -3.65
N LEU A 442 1.63 -2.91 -3.37
CA LEU A 442 0.52 -3.65 -2.77
C LEU A 442 0.23 -3.18 -1.36
N THR A 443 1.22 -2.75 -0.58
CA THR A 443 0.98 -2.25 0.77
C THR A 443 0.18 -0.95 0.75
N ILE A 444 0.49 -0.04 -0.18
CA ILE A 444 -0.28 1.21 -0.38
C ILE A 444 -1.70 0.91 -0.88
N VAL A 445 -1.84 -0.03 -1.82
CA VAL A 445 -3.15 -0.48 -2.33
C VAL A 445 -3.97 -1.16 -1.21
N GLY A 446 -3.32 -1.96 -0.35
CA GLY A 446 -3.94 -2.59 0.81
C GLY A 446 -4.42 -1.60 1.86
N GLU A 447 -3.68 -0.51 2.09
CA GLU A 447 -4.12 0.61 2.94
C GLU A 447 -5.34 1.32 2.33
N CYS A 448 -5.33 1.55 1.01
CA CYS A 448 -6.49 2.11 0.31
C CYS A 448 -7.72 1.21 0.48
N LEU A 449 -7.56 -0.11 0.33
CA LEU A 449 -8.63 -1.10 0.54
C LEU A 449 -9.15 -1.10 1.97
N MET A 450 -8.27 -1.01 2.98
CA MET A 450 -8.70 -0.84 4.36
C MET A 450 -9.62 0.37 4.48
N HIS A 451 -9.19 1.55 4.01
CA HIS A 451 -10.01 2.75 4.11
C HIS A 451 -11.33 2.65 3.31
N CYS A 452 -11.33 2.00 2.15
CA CYS A 452 -12.54 1.74 1.37
C CYS A 452 -13.49 0.79 2.10
N SER A 453 -13.00 -0.31 2.67
CA SER A 453 -13.78 -1.25 3.48
C SER A 453 -14.37 -0.54 4.70
N LEU A 454 -13.56 0.23 5.42
CA LEU A 454 -14.00 1.03 6.55
C LEU A 454 -15.09 2.06 6.16
N TRP A 455 -15.04 2.61 4.94
CA TRP A 455 -16.06 3.52 4.41
C TRP A 455 -17.33 2.78 3.95
N ARG A 456 -17.19 1.58 3.37
CA ARG A 456 -18.27 0.69 2.95
C ARG A 456 -19.23 0.38 4.10
N GLU A 457 -18.69 0.18 5.29
CA GLU A 457 -19.45 -0.08 6.52
C GLU A 457 -20.20 1.15 7.08
N THR A 458 -20.02 2.34 6.49
CA THR A 458 -20.81 3.52 6.87
C THR A 458 -22.19 3.50 6.21
N PRO A 459 -23.23 4.14 6.79
CA PRO A 459 -24.56 4.17 6.17
C PRO A 459 -24.57 4.72 4.73
N LYS A 460 -23.66 5.65 4.41
CA LYS A 460 -23.53 6.21 3.06
C LYS A 460 -22.80 5.25 2.12
N GLY A 461 -21.72 4.63 2.59
CA GLY A 461 -20.97 3.65 1.79
C GLY A 461 -21.83 2.42 1.47
N TYR A 462 -22.58 1.91 2.45
CA TYR A 462 -23.42 0.73 2.29
C TYR A 462 -24.47 0.87 1.17
N ALA A 463 -24.98 2.09 0.94
CA ALA A 463 -25.97 2.36 -0.10
C ALA A 463 -25.37 2.43 -1.52
N VAL A 464 -24.04 2.40 -1.65
CA VAL A 464 -23.34 2.45 -2.94
C VAL A 464 -23.08 1.04 -3.45
N ASP A 465 -23.15 0.88 -4.77
CA ASP A 465 -22.71 -0.34 -5.44
C ASP A 465 -21.18 -0.34 -5.58
N HIS A 466 -20.50 -1.26 -4.90
CA HIS A 466 -19.04 -1.39 -4.87
C HIS A 466 -18.51 -2.43 -5.86
N ASP A 467 -19.40 -3.15 -6.53
CA ASP A 467 -19.05 -4.15 -7.53
C ASP A 467 -19.28 -3.62 -8.94
N MET A 468 -19.80 -2.40 -9.08
CA MET A 468 -19.96 -1.71 -10.36
C MET A 468 -18.61 -1.47 -11.03
N PRO A 469 -18.28 -2.20 -12.10
CA PRO A 469 -17.11 -1.91 -12.87
C PRO A 469 -17.35 -0.58 -13.59
N HIS A 470 -16.37 0.33 -13.62
CA HIS A 470 -16.34 1.30 -14.72
C HIS A 470 -16.42 0.60 -16.05
N SER A 471 -16.98 1.34 -17.00
CA SER A 471 -16.78 1.19 -18.43
C SER A 471 -15.28 1.10 -18.75
N HIS A 472 -14.69 -0.06 -18.50
CA HIS A 472 -13.38 -0.40 -19.02
C HIS A 472 -13.51 -0.66 -20.50
N ASP A 473 -12.43 -0.41 -21.21
CA ASP A 473 -12.15 -1.08 -22.46
C ASP A 473 -11.93 -2.57 -22.09
N GLU A 474 -13.00 -3.29 -21.71
CA GLU A 474 -13.00 -4.73 -21.43
C GLU A 474 -12.35 -5.49 -22.60
N LYS A 475 -12.45 -4.89 -23.78
CA LYS A 475 -11.75 -5.23 -25.02
C LYS A 475 -10.22 -5.19 -24.88
N PHE A 476 -9.62 -4.21 -24.20
CA PHE A 476 -8.17 -4.09 -23.99
C PHE A 476 -7.63 -5.22 -23.10
N LEU A 477 -8.26 -5.49 -21.95
CA LEU A 477 -7.83 -6.58 -21.06
C LEU A 477 -8.13 -7.96 -21.68
N LYS A 478 -9.32 -8.18 -22.25
CA LYS A 478 -9.64 -9.43 -22.98
C LYS A 478 -8.70 -9.67 -24.17
N TRP A 479 -8.22 -8.60 -24.82
CA TRP A 479 -7.25 -8.66 -25.91
C TRP A 479 -5.83 -8.97 -25.42
N LEU A 480 -5.40 -8.40 -24.29
CA LEU A 480 -4.08 -8.65 -23.72
C LEU A 480 -3.88 -10.13 -23.38
N TYR A 481 -4.95 -10.79 -22.95
CA TYR A 481 -5.00 -12.24 -22.69
C TYR A 481 -5.43 -13.08 -23.91
N HIS A 482 -5.55 -12.49 -25.12
CA HIS A 482 -5.99 -13.22 -26.31
C HIS A 482 -4.93 -14.24 -26.77
N PRO A 483 -5.32 -15.45 -27.20
CA PRO A 483 -4.39 -16.49 -27.65
C PRO A 483 -3.45 -16.07 -28.79
N ASP A 484 -3.85 -15.10 -29.62
CA ASP A 484 -3.04 -14.61 -30.75
C ASP A 484 -1.78 -13.84 -30.30
N CYS A 485 -1.75 -13.34 -29.05
CA CYS A 485 -0.55 -12.75 -28.43
C CYS A 485 0.52 -13.82 -28.11
N CYS A 486 0.24 -15.12 -28.27
CA CYS A 486 1.16 -16.22 -27.94
C CYS A 486 2.22 -16.52 -29.02
N GLN A 487 2.18 -15.86 -30.18
CA GLN A 487 3.22 -16.03 -31.24
C GLN A 487 4.19 -14.84 -31.31
N LEU A 488 4.47 -14.19 -30.19
CA LEU A 488 5.54 -13.21 -30.13
C LEU A 488 6.86 -13.86 -30.59
N PRO A 489 7.66 -13.21 -31.46
CA PRO A 489 8.93 -13.76 -31.93
C PRO A 489 10.02 -13.63 -30.86
N VAL A 490 9.74 -14.12 -29.64
CA VAL A 490 10.60 -14.05 -28.45
C VAL A 490 12.01 -14.58 -28.73
N GLN A 491 12.16 -15.57 -29.61
CA GLN A 491 13.47 -16.11 -29.98
C GLN A 491 14.33 -15.13 -30.81
N SER A 492 13.71 -14.18 -31.53
CA SER A 492 14.45 -13.16 -32.31
C SER A 492 14.97 -12.01 -31.45
N ILE A 493 14.47 -11.89 -30.21
CA ILE A 493 14.84 -10.87 -29.22
C ILE A 493 15.40 -11.49 -27.93
N ASN A 494 15.90 -12.74 -27.99
CA ASN A 494 16.42 -13.43 -26.81
C ASN A 494 17.86 -12.97 -26.49
N PRO A 495 18.11 -12.28 -25.35
CA PRO A 495 19.44 -11.82 -24.97
C PRO A 495 20.42 -12.96 -24.69
N PHE A 496 19.95 -14.10 -24.16
CA PHE A 496 20.80 -15.30 -23.95
C PHE A 496 21.33 -15.91 -25.25
N ARG A 497 20.73 -15.59 -26.40
CA ARG A 497 21.22 -15.96 -27.73
C ARG A 497 22.07 -14.86 -28.39
N GLY A 498 22.40 -13.81 -27.65
CA GLY A 498 23.14 -12.63 -28.13
C GLY A 498 22.36 -11.78 -29.12
N LYS A 499 21.03 -11.94 -29.21
CA LYS A 499 20.19 -11.26 -30.22
C LYS A 499 19.88 -9.80 -29.90
N LEU A 500 20.07 -9.40 -28.65
CA LEU A 500 19.95 -8.01 -28.18
C LEU A 500 21.30 -7.40 -27.75
N ALA A 501 22.42 -7.98 -28.17
CA ALA A 501 23.73 -7.44 -27.82
C ALA A 501 23.93 -6.06 -28.48
N TYR A 502 23.75 -4.99 -27.72
CA TYR A 502 23.82 -3.60 -28.21
C TYR A 502 25.15 -2.95 -27.78
N PRO A 503 26.17 -2.87 -28.66
CA PRO A 503 27.52 -2.46 -28.29
C PRO A 503 27.68 -0.93 -28.18
N VAL A 504 26.80 -0.26 -27.43
CA VAL A 504 26.80 1.21 -27.27
C VAL A 504 28.09 1.74 -26.64
N HIS A 505 28.71 0.95 -25.76
CA HIS A 505 29.97 1.26 -25.08
C HIS A 505 31.22 1.04 -25.97
N LYS A 506 31.07 0.42 -27.15
CA LYS A 506 32.18 0.18 -28.07
C LYS A 506 32.28 1.28 -29.11
N VAL A 507 33.48 1.48 -29.67
CA VAL A 507 33.71 2.46 -30.74
C VAL A 507 32.79 2.15 -31.93
N ARG A 508 32.15 3.18 -32.48
CA ARG A 508 31.31 3.06 -33.69
C ARG A 508 32.18 2.77 -34.91
N ASN A 509 32.32 1.49 -35.25
CA ASN A 509 32.88 1.02 -36.51
C ASN A 509 31.76 0.41 -37.39
N SER A 510 32.03 0.18 -38.67
CA SER A 510 31.00 -0.33 -39.60
C SER A 510 30.35 -1.63 -39.14
N HIS A 511 31.10 -2.49 -38.43
CA HIS A 511 30.57 -3.75 -37.89
C HIS A 511 29.61 -3.48 -36.72
N ASN A 512 30.03 -2.69 -35.73
CA ASN A 512 29.24 -2.35 -34.55
C ASN A 512 27.96 -1.58 -34.93
N VAL A 513 28.03 -0.64 -35.88
CA VAL A 513 26.85 0.09 -36.38
C VAL A 513 25.87 -0.86 -37.08
N LYS A 514 26.37 -1.83 -37.86
CA LYS A 514 25.53 -2.85 -38.50
C LYS A 514 24.85 -3.74 -37.45
N THR A 515 25.57 -4.11 -36.40
CA THR A 515 25.02 -4.87 -35.27
C THR A 515 23.92 -4.08 -34.56
N MET A 516 24.16 -2.81 -34.19
CA MET A 516 23.15 -1.94 -33.55
C MET A 516 21.87 -1.86 -34.38
N ARG A 517 21.98 -1.55 -35.69
CA ARG A 517 20.83 -1.50 -36.60
C ARG A 517 20.08 -2.82 -36.73
N THR A 518 20.79 -3.94 -36.69
CA THR A 518 20.17 -5.28 -36.77
C THR A 518 19.38 -5.57 -35.48
N VAL A 519 19.92 -5.17 -34.33
CA VAL A 519 19.25 -5.32 -33.03
C VAL A 519 18.00 -4.44 -32.97
N GLU A 520 18.11 -3.17 -33.36
CA GLU A 520 16.97 -2.23 -33.47
C GLU A 520 15.87 -2.81 -34.39
N ALA A 521 16.23 -3.28 -35.59
CA ALA A 521 15.27 -3.88 -36.52
C ALA A 521 14.60 -5.17 -35.98
N ASN A 522 15.31 -5.96 -35.16
CA ASN A 522 14.72 -7.13 -34.50
C ASN A 522 13.72 -6.73 -33.42
N LEU A 523 14.03 -5.67 -32.66
CA LEU A 523 13.15 -5.11 -31.64
C LEU A 523 11.90 -4.48 -32.27
N ASP A 524 12.08 -3.70 -33.35
CA ASP A 524 10.98 -3.15 -34.15
C ASP A 524 10.07 -4.26 -34.66
N LYS A 525 10.62 -5.33 -35.24
CA LYS A 525 9.83 -6.48 -35.73
C LYS A 525 9.05 -7.18 -34.61
N PHE A 526 9.64 -7.30 -33.42
CA PHE A 526 8.93 -7.84 -32.25
C PHE A 526 7.75 -6.92 -31.87
N TRP A 527 7.99 -5.62 -31.78
CA TRP A 527 6.95 -4.64 -31.47
C TRP A 527 5.96 -4.43 -32.61
N GLU A 528 6.28 -4.69 -33.87
CA GLU A 528 5.33 -4.72 -34.99
C GLU A 528 4.28 -5.81 -34.81
N CYS A 529 4.64 -6.96 -34.22
CA CYS A 529 3.64 -7.98 -33.86
C CYS A 529 2.69 -7.48 -32.75
N VAL A 530 3.22 -6.71 -31.81
CA VAL A 530 2.43 -6.09 -30.72
C VAL A 530 1.61 -4.91 -31.23
N THR A 531 2.17 -4.04 -32.08
CA THR A 531 1.61 -2.75 -32.56
C THR A 531 0.80 -2.87 -33.85
N GLY A 532 1.10 -3.81 -34.75
CA GLY A 532 0.35 -4.07 -35.98
C GLY A 532 -1.08 -4.55 -35.73
N THR A 533 -1.30 -5.17 -34.56
CA THR A 533 -2.62 -5.54 -34.02
C THR A 533 -3.22 -4.41 -33.16
N PHE A 534 -2.45 -3.35 -32.88
CA PHE A 534 -2.66 -2.37 -31.82
C PHE A 534 -2.34 -0.95 -32.33
N ASN A 535 -3.22 -0.37 -33.14
CA ASN A 535 -3.17 1.07 -33.38
C ASN A 535 -4.10 1.82 -32.41
N LYS A 536 -3.78 1.73 -31.11
CA LYS A 536 -4.21 2.73 -30.12
C LYS A 536 -2.96 3.29 -29.46
N LEU A 537 -2.22 4.11 -30.20
CA LEU A 537 -1.44 5.20 -29.61
C LEU A 537 -2.39 6.24 -28.99
N ALA A 538 -3.14 5.84 -27.96
CA ALA A 538 -3.79 6.74 -27.01
C ALA A 538 -2.78 7.30 -25.97
N ILE A 539 -1.48 7.23 -26.30
CA ILE A 539 -0.40 7.97 -25.67
C ILE A 539 -0.10 9.24 -26.51
N GLN A 540 -1.09 9.77 -27.23
CA GLN A 540 -0.99 11.11 -27.82
C GLN A 540 -1.65 12.13 -26.90
N GLU A 541 -0.90 13.17 -26.53
CA GLU A 541 -1.40 14.35 -25.83
C GLU A 541 -2.63 14.91 -26.55
N LYS A 542 -3.74 15.12 -25.83
CA LYS A 542 -4.87 15.87 -26.38
C LYS A 542 -4.42 17.31 -26.65
N VAL A 543 -4.10 17.62 -27.91
CA VAL A 543 -3.99 19.00 -28.37
C VAL A 543 -5.38 19.65 -28.24
N LYS A 544 -5.51 20.60 -27.30
CA LYS A 544 -6.74 21.40 -27.13
C LYS A 544 -6.95 22.28 -28.36
N ASN A 545 -8.00 22.00 -29.12
CA ASN A 545 -8.46 22.88 -30.19
C ASN A 545 -9.15 24.13 -29.58
N LYS A 546 -8.60 25.32 -29.84
CA LYS A 546 -9.21 26.60 -29.45
C LYS A 546 -10.30 26.98 -30.45
N THR A 547 -11.55 26.98 -29.99
CA THR A 547 -12.69 27.53 -30.74
C THR A 547 -12.92 28.99 -30.31
N LYS A 548 -12.72 29.95 -31.21
CA LYS A 548 -13.04 31.37 -30.97
C LYS A 548 -14.54 31.60 -31.23
N GLY A 549 -15.29 31.98 -30.20
CA GLY A 549 -16.62 32.57 -30.31
C GLY A 549 -16.54 34.10 -30.18
N ASN A 550 -17.13 34.81 -31.15
CA ASN A 550 -17.29 36.26 -31.20
C ASN A 550 -18.57 36.70 -30.46
N ALA A 551 -18.52 37.78 -29.69
CA ALA A 551 -19.56 38.83 -29.65
C ALA A 551 -19.02 40.09 -28.94
N ALA A 552 -19.51 41.23 -29.40
CA ALA A 552 -18.91 42.55 -29.28
C ALA A 552 -19.17 43.29 -27.96
N ALA A 553 -18.22 44.19 -27.70
CA ALA A 553 -18.11 45.36 -26.81
C ALA A 553 -19.38 46.28 -26.79
N PRO A 554 -19.47 47.38 -25.98
CA PRO A 554 -18.38 48.19 -25.36
C PRO A 554 -18.71 48.77 -23.96
N LYS A 555 -17.90 49.59 -23.23
CA LYS A 555 -17.16 50.85 -23.53
C LYS A 555 -16.35 51.17 -22.23
N VAL A 556 -15.12 51.70 -22.17
CA VAL A 556 -14.56 53.05 -22.45
C VAL A 556 -13.04 52.91 -22.16
N VAL A 557 -12.08 53.05 -23.12
CA VAL A 557 -11.37 54.29 -23.59
C VAL A 557 -10.55 54.91 -22.44
N GLU A 558 -9.22 55.06 -22.45
CA GLU A 558 -8.14 55.23 -23.45
C GLU A 558 -6.78 55.27 -22.67
N PRO A 559 -5.58 55.50 -23.27
CA PRO A 559 -5.09 55.16 -24.61
C PRO A 559 -3.64 54.57 -24.62
N ALA A 560 -3.36 53.89 -25.74
CA ALA A 560 -2.09 53.79 -26.47
C ALA A 560 -0.86 53.10 -25.82
N ALA A 561 -0.79 51.79 -26.03
CA ALA A 561 0.47 51.08 -26.24
C ALA A 561 0.74 51.01 -27.75
N ASP A 562 1.85 51.57 -28.20
CA ASP A 562 2.42 51.25 -29.50
C ASP A 562 3.09 49.88 -29.42
N SER A 563 2.46 48.95 -30.13
CA SER A 563 2.88 47.59 -30.39
C SER A 563 4.10 47.54 -31.30
N ASN A 564 5.05 46.65 -30.97
CA ASN A 564 5.69 45.85 -32.00
C ASN A 564 5.82 44.40 -31.51
N ALA A 565 5.00 43.55 -32.12
CA ALA A 565 5.10 42.10 -32.08
C ALA A 565 6.34 41.62 -32.87
N PRO A 566 6.72 40.35 -32.70
CA PRO A 566 7.04 39.52 -33.85
C PRO A 566 6.10 38.31 -33.85
N ALA A 567 5.23 38.13 -34.84
CA ALA A 567 5.51 37.71 -36.22
C ALA A 567 6.19 36.34 -36.30
N HIS A 568 5.53 35.45 -37.05
CA HIS A 568 6.02 34.16 -37.57
C HIS A 568 7.55 34.06 -37.66
N GLU A 569 8.15 33.11 -36.94
CA GLU A 569 9.51 32.67 -37.24
C GLU A 569 9.47 31.50 -38.22
N THR A 570 9.45 31.89 -39.49
CA THR A 570 10.28 31.25 -40.52
C THR A 570 11.65 30.93 -39.92
N SER A 571 12.10 29.67 -40.03
CA SER A 571 13.44 29.16 -39.66
C SER A 571 14.46 30.23 -39.24
N ALA A 572 14.50 30.59 -37.96
CA ALA A 572 15.51 31.50 -37.46
C ALA A 572 16.87 30.79 -37.47
N PRO A 573 17.96 31.44 -37.92
CA PRO A 573 19.30 30.86 -37.90
C PRO A 573 19.68 30.49 -36.45
N PRO A 574 20.48 29.43 -36.25
CA PRO A 574 20.83 28.95 -34.91
C PRO A 574 21.42 30.08 -34.07
N GLN A 575 20.78 30.36 -32.93
CA GLN A 575 21.22 31.37 -31.97
C GLN A 575 22.57 30.96 -31.40
N THR A 576 23.62 31.71 -31.75
CA THR A 576 25.00 31.42 -31.35
C THR A 576 25.35 32.19 -30.08
N PHE A 577 25.71 31.47 -29.02
CA PHE A 577 26.13 32.04 -27.75
C PHE A 577 27.67 32.09 -27.67
N LYS A 578 28.24 33.25 -27.37
CA LYS A 578 29.68 33.37 -27.09
C LYS A 578 29.95 32.88 -25.67
N LEU A 579 30.60 31.72 -25.56
CA LEU A 579 31.00 31.13 -24.29
C LEU A 579 32.47 31.43 -24.01
N ASP A 580 32.83 31.62 -22.74
CA ASP A 580 34.22 31.66 -22.34
C ASP A 580 34.86 30.26 -22.46
N ARG A 581 36.21 30.18 -22.48
CA ARG A 581 36.93 28.91 -22.69
C ARG A 581 36.57 27.84 -21.64
N ARG A 582 36.24 28.25 -20.41
CA ARG A 582 35.98 27.35 -19.28
C ARG A 582 34.57 26.77 -19.36
N THR A 583 33.55 27.61 -19.56
CA THR A 583 32.17 27.22 -19.83
C THR A 583 32.06 26.40 -21.11
N TYR A 584 32.80 26.77 -22.16
CA TYR A 584 32.86 26.00 -23.41
C TYR A 584 33.42 24.60 -23.18
N LYS A 585 34.49 24.45 -22.39
CA LYS A 585 35.05 23.13 -22.03
C LYS A 585 34.05 22.28 -21.23
N THR A 586 33.34 22.88 -20.28
CA THR A 586 32.28 22.20 -19.51
C THR A 586 31.13 21.74 -20.41
N MET A 587 30.63 22.60 -21.29
CA MET A 587 29.55 22.26 -22.23
C MET A 587 29.99 21.19 -23.23
N ARG A 588 31.24 21.25 -23.74
CA ARG A 588 31.79 20.19 -24.59
C ARG A 588 31.90 18.85 -23.90
N ALA A 589 32.28 18.84 -22.62
CA ALA A 589 32.29 17.62 -21.82
C ALA A 589 30.87 17.08 -21.58
N LEU A 590 29.89 17.97 -21.37
CA LEU A 590 28.49 17.60 -21.13
C LEU A 590 27.80 17.03 -22.39
N PHE A 591 28.12 17.58 -23.56
CA PHE A 591 27.55 17.14 -24.85
C PHE A 591 28.46 16.19 -25.64
N HIS A 592 29.56 15.70 -25.05
CA HIS A 592 30.50 14.76 -25.68
C HIS A 592 31.01 15.19 -27.08
N VAL A 593 31.28 16.48 -27.28
CA VAL A 593 31.70 17.02 -28.59
C VAL A 593 33.23 16.92 -28.76
N SER A 594 33.68 15.94 -29.55
CA SER A 594 35.11 15.70 -29.85
C SER A 594 35.68 16.72 -30.83
N CYS A 595 36.91 17.20 -30.60
CA CYS A 595 37.68 17.99 -31.58
C CYS A 595 39.16 17.79 -31.31
N SER A 596 39.87 17.28 -32.31
CA SER A 596 41.32 17.05 -32.49
C SER A 596 42.15 16.61 -31.28
N ASP A 597 42.99 15.59 -31.50
CA ASP A 597 43.72 14.72 -30.57
C ASP A 597 44.72 15.35 -29.56
N THR A 598 44.59 16.62 -29.16
CA THR A 598 45.62 17.32 -28.37
C THR A 598 45.16 18.05 -27.10
N GLU A 599 43.90 17.96 -26.67
CA GLU A 599 43.47 18.51 -25.37
C GLU A 599 42.88 17.44 -24.43
N ASP A 600 43.47 17.33 -23.23
CA ASP A 600 43.00 16.47 -22.14
C ASP A 600 41.53 16.76 -21.77
N PHE A 601 40.69 15.77 -22.01
CA PHE A 601 39.27 15.75 -21.61
C PHE A 601 39.13 15.35 -20.14
N PRO A 602 38.48 16.17 -19.30
CA PRO A 602 38.15 15.75 -17.94
C PRO A 602 37.07 14.67 -17.98
N LYS A 603 37.37 13.48 -17.45
CA LYS A 603 36.43 12.34 -17.34
C LYS A 603 35.18 12.64 -16.49
N ALA A 604 35.21 13.71 -15.68
CA ALA A 604 34.11 14.13 -14.83
C ALA A 604 34.03 15.67 -14.74
N ILE A 605 32.81 16.20 -14.69
CA ILE A 605 32.53 17.62 -14.51
C ILE A 605 32.24 17.88 -13.04
N LYS A 606 32.98 18.80 -12.41
CA LYS A 606 32.68 19.25 -11.03
C LYS A 606 31.34 19.98 -11.00
N TRP A 607 30.50 19.71 -10.00
CA TRP A 607 29.17 20.31 -9.87
C TRP A 607 29.18 21.85 -9.91
N ASP A 608 30.21 22.48 -9.35
CA ASP A 608 30.36 23.95 -9.39
C ASP A 608 30.67 24.49 -10.79
N GLU A 609 31.36 23.71 -11.64
CA GLU A 609 31.60 24.08 -13.04
C GLU A 609 30.32 23.97 -13.86
N PHE A 610 29.50 22.95 -13.59
CA PHE A 610 28.19 22.78 -14.21
C PHE A 610 27.25 23.95 -13.87
N LYS A 611 27.05 24.24 -12.58
CA LYS A 611 26.20 25.36 -12.13
C LYS A 611 26.64 26.67 -12.76
N ARG A 612 27.94 26.97 -12.75
CA ARG A 612 28.47 28.20 -13.36
C ARG A 612 28.20 28.26 -14.86
N ALA A 613 28.34 27.14 -15.57
CA ALA A 613 28.08 27.07 -17.00
C ALA A 613 26.60 27.31 -17.33
N MET A 614 25.69 26.76 -16.54
CA MET A 614 24.24 27.00 -16.68
C MET A 614 23.86 28.44 -16.37
N VAL A 615 24.41 29.04 -15.30
CA VAL A 615 24.19 30.48 -15.00
C VAL A 615 24.63 31.36 -16.16
N ARG A 616 25.76 31.03 -16.80
CA ARG A 616 26.30 31.79 -17.93
C ARG A 616 25.48 31.66 -19.21
N LEU A 617 24.66 30.63 -19.31
CA LEU A 617 23.67 30.43 -20.38
C LEU A 617 22.31 31.07 -20.08
N GLY A 618 22.17 31.73 -18.92
CA GLY A 618 20.95 32.45 -18.53
C GLY A 618 20.03 31.69 -17.59
N PHE A 619 20.45 30.53 -17.05
CA PHE A 619 19.66 29.80 -16.06
C PHE A 619 19.87 30.37 -14.64
N ALA A 620 18.82 30.42 -13.83
CA ALA A 620 18.94 30.76 -12.42
C ALA A 620 19.32 29.54 -11.58
N THR A 621 20.12 29.71 -10.53
CA THR A 621 20.41 28.65 -9.53
C THR A 621 19.69 28.95 -8.24
N GLU A 622 18.79 28.06 -7.81
CA GLU A 622 18.09 28.14 -6.53
C GLU A 622 18.64 27.10 -5.56
N LYS A 623 18.89 27.50 -4.30
CA LYS A 623 19.46 26.64 -3.27
C LYS A 623 18.32 26.08 -2.42
N LEU A 624 17.92 24.85 -2.69
CA LEU A 624 17.05 24.10 -1.77
C LEU A 624 17.88 23.77 -0.52
N GLN A 625 17.36 24.10 0.68
CA GLN A 625 18.11 23.99 1.93
C GLN A 625 18.62 22.56 2.17
N GLY A 626 19.87 22.46 2.66
CA GLY A 626 20.63 21.22 2.73
C GLY A 626 20.42 20.43 4.03
N SER A 627 20.56 19.10 3.92
CA SER A 627 20.69 18.17 5.03
C SER A 627 21.91 18.52 5.90
N ALA A 628 21.67 18.78 7.18
CA ALA A 628 22.64 18.67 8.27
C ALA A 628 22.20 17.51 9.17
#